data_AF-A0A7S2XTB7-F1
#
_entry.id   AF-A0A7S2XTB7-F1
#
_cell.length_a   1.000
_cell.length_b   1.000
_cell.length_c   1.000
_cell.angle_alpha   90.00
_cell.angle_beta   90.00
_cell.angle_gamma   90.00
#
_symmetry.space_group_name_H-M   'P 1'
#
loop_
_entity.id
_entity.type
_entity.pdbx_description
1 polymer ?
#
loop_
_entity_poly.entity_id
_entity_poly.type
_entity_poly.pdbx_seq_one_letter_code
_entity_poly.pdbx_strand_id
1 'polypeptide(L)'
;MVRTFRCGALILHVLAVSSSALLSPPSVSRAFVVGRSALSSRSFRSSTAIEMSLKPYIETLIAGERHLTSEETQDAFGLMLQGADDVQVGALLTLLRARGETSQEIAGMVRAMNEACHRVDLGDTKALDIVGT
;
A
#
# COMPACT_ATOMS: atom_id res chain seq x y z
N MET A 1 -25.34 -8.76 27.78
CA MET A 1 -25.35 -10.17 27.30
C MET A 1 -23.92 -10.66 27.28
N VAL A 2 -23.49 -11.31 28.36
CA VAL A 2 -22.11 -11.73 28.62
C VAL A 2 -22.09 -13.25 28.78
N ARG A 3 -21.20 -13.89 28.01
CA ARG A 3 -20.55 -15.21 28.19
C ARG A 3 -21.44 -16.48 28.27
N THR A 4 -21.06 -17.50 27.52
CA THR A 4 -20.39 -18.68 28.09
C THR A 4 -19.79 -19.59 27.01
N PHE A 5 -18.51 -19.92 27.22
CA PHE A 5 -17.75 -21.00 26.61
C PHE A 5 -18.27 -22.37 27.12
N ARG A 6 -18.26 -23.38 26.24
CA ARG A 6 -18.03 -24.81 26.56
C ARG A 6 -17.11 -25.32 25.45
N CYS A 7 -15.82 -25.57 25.67
CA CYS A 7 -15.24 -26.72 26.38
C CYS A 7 -15.87 -28.01 25.81
N GLY A 8 -15.25 -28.75 24.89
CA GLY A 8 -13.94 -29.37 25.05
C GLY A 8 -14.15 -30.79 25.57
N ALA A 9 -13.65 -31.78 24.81
CA ALA A 9 -13.65 -33.23 25.07
C ALA A 9 -14.91 -34.01 24.68
N LEU A 10 -14.82 -34.78 23.58
CA LEU A 10 -14.68 -36.25 23.64
C LEU A 10 -14.25 -36.72 22.24
N ILE A 11 -12.98 -37.14 22.06
CA ILE A 11 -12.57 -38.55 22.04
C ILE A 11 -12.96 -39.26 20.74
N LEU A 12 -11.93 -39.39 19.88
CA LEU A 12 -11.45 -40.68 19.39
C LEU A 12 -12.47 -41.53 18.60
N HIS A 13 -12.56 -41.27 17.29
CA HIS A 13 -12.90 -42.33 16.33
C HIS A 13 -11.76 -42.52 15.33
N VAL A 14 -10.87 -43.44 15.72
CA VAL A 14 -10.39 -44.53 14.86
C VAL A 14 -9.65 -44.12 13.58
N LEU A 15 -8.34 -43.98 13.76
CA LEU A 15 -7.31 -44.57 12.88
C LEU A 15 -7.71 -46.01 12.48
N ALA A 16 -8.12 -46.21 11.23
CA ALA A 16 -7.86 -47.42 10.44
C ALA A 16 -8.52 -47.27 9.07
N VAL A 17 -7.71 -46.99 8.04
CA VAL A 17 -7.63 -47.78 6.80
C VAL A 17 -6.41 -47.23 6.06
N SER A 18 -5.31 -47.95 6.22
CA SER A 18 -4.21 -47.94 5.26
C SER A 18 -4.73 -48.56 3.96
N SER A 19 -4.47 -47.93 2.81
CA SER A 19 -4.28 -48.71 1.59
C SER A 19 -3.44 -47.95 0.56
N SER A 20 -2.26 -48.51 0.35
CA SER A 20 -1.21 -48.12 -0.58
C SER A 20 -1.63 -48.33 -2.04
N ALA A 21 -1.39 -47.33 -2.89
CA ALA A 21 -1.13 -47.43 -4.34
C ALA A 21 -0.72 -46.02 -4.81
N LEU A 22 0.55 -45.64 -4.91
CA LEU A 22 1.51 -46.02 -5.96
C LEU A 22 0.86 -46.32 -7.32
N LEU A 23 0.73 -45.28 -8.16
CA LEU A 23 1.08 -45.39 -9.58
C LEU A 23 1.34 -44.00 -10.23
N SER A 24 2.62 -43.70 -10.43
CA SER A 24 3.29 -43.07 -11.59
C SER A 24 2.87 -41.68 -12.14
N PRO A 25 3.81 -40.72 -12.26
CA PRO A 25 3.65 -39.53 -13.12
C PRO A 25 3.98 -39.86 -14.59
N PRO A 26 3.29 -39.28 -15.60
CA PRO A 26 3.75 -39.35 -16.98
C PRO A 26 4.86 -38.34 -17.25
N SER A 27 6.01 -38.87 -17.66
CA SER A 27 7.15 -38.16 -18.22
C SER A 27 6.83 -37.42 -19.52
N VAL A 28 7.23 -36.14 -19.56
CA VAL A 28 7.85 -35.40 -20.67
C VAL A 28 7.45 -35.78 -22.11
N SER A 29 6.73 -34.87 -22.78
CA SER A 29 6.80 -34.72 -24.24
C SER A 29 6.77 -33.25 -24.66
N ARG A 30 7.99 -32.76 -24.86
CA ARG A 30 8.48 -31.74 -25.81
C ARG A 30 7.44 -31.24 -26.83
N ALA A 31 7.04 -29.99 -26.72
CA ALA A 31 6.66 -29.15 -27.86
C ALA A 31 6.92 -27.66 -27.54
N PHE A 32 8.18 -27.28 -27.73
CA PHE A 32 8.57 -25.91 -27.99
C PHE A 32 7.97 -25.49 -29.34
N VAL A 33 6.91 -24.70 -29.34
CA VAL A 33 6.48 -23.92 -30.51
C VAL A 33 6.36 -22.47 -30.10
N VAL A 34 7.33 -21.70 -30.59
CA VAL A 34 7.39 -20.25 -30.60
C VAL A 34 6.25 -19.72 -31.46
N GLY A 35 5.17 -19.29 -30.81
CA GLY A 35 4.16 -18.41 -31.41
C GLY A 35 4.61 -16.96 -31.24
N ARG A 36 5.43 -16.46 -32.17
CA ARG A 36 5.77 -15.05 -32.28
C ARG A 36 4.52 -14.22 -32.56
N SER A 37 4.42 -13.12 -31.81
CA SER A 37 3.96 -11.80 -32.26
C SER A 37 2.54 -11.68 -32.80
N ALA A 38 1.60 -11.48 -31.87
CA ALA A 38 0.59 -10.43 -32.03
C ALA A 38 0.28 -9.84 -30.65
N LEU A 39 1.31 -9.33 -29.97
CA LEU A 39 1.10 -8.37 -28.89
C LEU A 39 0.63 -7.08 -29.56
N SER A 40 -0.69 -7.04 -29.75
CA SER A 40 -1.48 -5.85 -29.99
C SER A 40 -0.94 -4.76 -29.09
N SER A 41 -0.27 -3.80 -29.71
CA SER A 41 0.25 -2.58 -29.13
C SER A 41 -0.89 -1.81 -28.47
N ARG A 42 -1.27 -2.19 -27.25
CA ARG A 42 -1.86 -1.25 -26.31
C ARG A 42 -0.74 -0.31 -25.96
N SER A 43 -0.66 0.75 -26.76
CA SER A 43 0.04 1.99 -26.46
C SER A 43 -0.32 2.35 -25.03
N PHE A 44 0.59 2.02 -24.11
CA PHE A 44 0.51 2.35 -22.71
C PHE A 44 0.41 3.88 -22.68
N ARG A 45 -0.75 4.43 -22.28
CA ARG A 45 -0.98 5.88 -22.24
C ARG A 45 -0.01 6.45 -21.21
N SER A 46 1.13 6.95 -21.70
CA SER A 46 2.27 7.35 -20.87
C SER A 46 2.25 8.84 -20.49
N SER A 47 1.27 9.62 -20.95
CA SER A 47 1.36 11.08 -20.85
C SER A 47 0.75 11.66 -19.56
N THR A 48 -0.30 11.05 -18.99
CA THR A 48 -0.92 11.49 -17.71
C THR A 48 -0.44 10.71 -16.49
N ALA A 49 0.18 9.54 -16.68
CA ALA A 49 0.60 8.69 -15.56
C ALA A 49 1.84 9.22 -14.82
N ILE A 50 2.62 10.13 -15.43
CA ILE A 50 3.77 10.76 -14.77
C ILE A 50 3.31 11.88 -13.83
N GLU A 51 2.22 12.60 -14.13
CA GLU A 51 1.79 13.79 -13.38
C GLU A 51 1.28 13.47 -11.96
N MET A 52 0.82 12.25 -11.67
CA MET A 52 0.45 11.79 -10.31
C MET A 52 1.30 10.62 -9.78
N SER A 53 2.51 10.43 -10.31
CA SER A 53 3.37 9.33 -9.88
C SER A 53 4.13 9.66 -8.59
N LEU A 54 3.96 8.84 -7.55
CA LEU A 54 4.73 8.93 -6.28
C LEU A 54 6.08 8.21 -6.34
N LYS A 55 6.37 7.52 -7.44
CA LYS A 55 7.57 6.72 -7.65
C LYS A 55 8.90 7.41 -7.28
N PRO A 56 9.20 8.67 -7.69
CA PRO A 56 10.49 9.29 -7.37
C PRO A 56 10.73 9.46 -5.86
N TYR A 57 9.67 9.75 -5.10
CA TYR A 57 9.74 9.88 -3.65
C TYR A 57 9.96 8.51 -3.00
N ILE A 58 9.24 7.48 -3.46
CA ILE A 58 9.39 6.10 -3.01
C ILE A 58 10.82 5.59 -3.27
N GLU A 59 11.39 5.84 -4.45
CA GLU A 59 12.77 5.46 -4.78
C GLU A 59 13.78 6.13 -3.85
N THR A 60 13.58 7.42 -3.52
CA THR A 60 14.41 8.14 -2.55
C THR A 60 14.30 7.51 -1.15
N LEU A 61 13.09 7.12 -0.73
CA LEU A 61 12.88 6.45 0.55
C LEU A 61 13.47 5.02 0.59
N ILE A 62 13.48 4.31 -0.54
CA ILE A 62 14.10 2.98 -0.63
C ILE A 62 15.63 3.09 -0.62
N ALA A 63 16.20 4.08 -1.32
CA ALA A 63 17.65 4.27 -1.40
C ALA A 63 18.29 4.50 -0.02
N GLY A 64 17.57 5.14 0.91
CA GLY A 64 18.03 5.24 2.30
C GLY A 64 19.11 6.31 2.56
N GLU A 65 19.63 6.95 1.51
CA GLU A 65 20.75 7.90 1.62
C GLU A 65 20.35 9.21 2.33
N ARG A 66 19.08 9.61 2.19
CA ARG A 66 18.53 10.81 2.83
C ARG A 66 17.03 10.71 3.10
N HIS A 67 16.55 11.64 3.93
CA HIS A 67 15.14 11.94 4.12
C HIS A 67 14.60 12.81 2.99
N LEU A 68 13.28 12.84 2.82
CA LEU A 68 12.64 13.79 1.91
C LEU A 68 12.72 15.20 2.51
N THR A 69 12.85 16.21 1.64
CA THR A 69 12.74 17.60 2.10
C THR A 69 11.28 17.92 2.42
N SER A 70 11.06 19.06 3.10
CA SER A 70 9.69 19.53 3.36
C SER A 70 8.92 19.82 2.07
N GLU A 71 9.58 20.30 1.02
CA GLU A 71 8.95 20.57 -0.28
C GLU A 71 8.60 19.26 -1.00
N GLU A 72 9.54 18.31 -1.06
CA GLU A 72 9.29 16.99 -1.65
C GLU A 72 8.15 16.24 -0.95
N THR A 73 8.09 16.36 0.39
CA THR A 73 7.02 15.73 1.16
C THR A 73 5.68 16.42 0.92
N GLN A 74 5.67 17.75 0.81
CA GLN A 74 4.46 18.50 0.46
C GLN A 74 3.94 18.08 -0.92
N ASP A 75 4.82 17.99 -1.92
CA ASP A 75 4.43 17.57 -3.27
C ASP A 75 3.88 16.13 -3.28
N ALA A 76 4.57 15.19 -2.63
CA ALA A 76 4.14 13.80 -2.54
C ALA A 76 2.77 13.67 -1.86
N PHE A 77 2.56 14.37 -0.74
CA PHE A 77 1.27 14.35 -0.05
C PHE A 77 0.19 15.08 -0.82
N GLY A 78 0.53 16.14 -1.57
CA GLY A 78 -0.37 16.82 -2.49
C GLY A 78 -0.92 15.87 -3.56
N LEU A 79 -0.03 15.09 -4.20
CA LEU A 79 -0.42 14.06 -5.17
C LEU A 79 -1.31 12.98 -4.53
N MET A 80 -0.94 12.51 -3.32
CA MET A 80 -1.74 11.55 -2.57
C MET A 80 -3.17 12.08 -2.30
N LEU A 81 -3.29 13.32 -1.82
CA LEU A 81 -4.57 13.96 -1.50
C LEU A 81 -5.43 14.25 -2.74
N GLN A 82 -4.81 14.36 -3.92
CA GLN A 82 -5.49 14.50 -5.22
C GLN A 82 -5.90 13.16 -5.85
N GLY A 83 -5.61 12.02 -5.20
CA GLY A 83 -6.01 10.69 -5.65
C GLY A 83 -4.93 9.95 -6.45
N ALA A 84 -3.67 9.98 -6.00
CA ALA A 84 -2.63 9.10 -6.51
C ALA A 84 -2.98 7.60 -6.33
N ASP A 85 -2.23 6.73 -7.01
CA ASP A 85 -2.45 5.28 -6.97
C ASP A 85 -2.31 4.68 -5.56
N ASP A 86 -3.32 3.93 -5.10
CA ASP A 86 -3.41 3.36 -3.75
C ASP A 86 -2.22 2.47 -3.39
N VAL A 87 -1.65 1.73 -4.36
CA VAL A 87 -0.51 0.85 -4.12
C VAL A 87 0.75 1.68 -3.85
N GLN A 88 0.93 2.77 -4.60
CA GLN A 88 2.02 3.71 -4.37
C GLN A 88 1.87 4.47 -3.04
N VAL A 89 0.65 4.87 -2.70
CA VAL A 89 0.34 5.52 -1.41
C VAL A 89 0.68 4.58 -0.25
N GLY A 90 0.23 3.33 -0.30
CA GLY A 90 0.55 2.33 0.72
C GLY A 90 2.06 2.09 0.86
N ALA A 91 2.79 2.06 -0.26
CA ALA A 91 4.24 1.91 -0.26
C ALA A 91 4.94 3.12 0.39
N LEU A 92 4.55 4.34 0.02
CA LEU A 92 5.10 5.58 0.59
C LEU A 92 4.92 5.62 2.11
N LEU A 93 3.69 5.38 2.59
CA LEU A 93 3.37 5.42 4.02
C LEU A 93 4.09 4.32 4.81
N THR A 94 4.21 3.12 4.24
CA THR A 94 4.95 2.02 4.87
C THR A 94 6.43 2.35 5.03
N LEU A 95 7.04 2.96 4.01
CA LEU A 95 8.45 3.37 4.04
C LEU A 95 8.70 4.48 5.05
N LEU A 96 7.84 5.50 5.09
CA LEU A 96 7.89 6.58 6.09
C LEU A 96 7.83 6.00 7.51
N ARG A 97 6.87 5.11 7.77
CA ARG A 97 6.73 4.46 9.08
C ARG A 97 7.92 3.59 9.45
N ALA A 98 8.49 2.86 8.48
CA ALA A 98 9.61 1.96 8.72
C ALA A 98 10.90 2.71 9.07
N ARG A 99 11.12 3.90 8.49
CA ARG A 99 12.31 4.73 8.76
C ARG A 99 12.13 5.66 9.96
N GLY A 100 10.89 6.02 10.27
CA GLY A 100 10.55 7.08 11.20
C GLY A 100 10.60 8.44 10.52
N GLU A 101 9.51 9.19 10.62
CA GLU A 101 9.35 10.48 9.96
C GLU A 101 10.13 11.58 10.71
N THR A 102 10.80 12.44 9.96
CA THR A 102 11.50 13.60 10.50
C THR A 102 10.59 14.82 10.64
N SER A 103 10.97 15.80 11.46
CA SER A 103 10.21 17.04 11.59
C SER A 103 10.05 17.81 10.28
N GLN A 104 11.01 17.71 9.35
CA GLN A 104 10.90 18.35 8.02
C GLN A 104 9.86 17.64 7.15
N GLU A 105 9.86 16.31 7.15
CA GLU A 105 8.83 15.53 6.47
C GLU A 105 7.44 15.85 7.05
N ILE A 106 7.31 15.87 8.37
CA ILE A 106 6.04 16.24 9.05
C ILE A 106 5.58 17.65 8.68
N ALA A 107 6.49 18.63 8.61
CA ALA A 107 6.15 19.97 8.18
C ALA A 107 5.58 19.99 6.75
N GLY A 108 6.16 19.20 5.83
CA GLY A 108 5.65 19.05 4.46
C GLY A 108 4.26 18.39 4.42
N MET A 109 4.05 17.33 5.21
CA MET A 109 2.76 16.65 5.34
C MET A 109 1.66 17.62 5.79
N VAL A 110 1.94 18.39 6.85
CA VAL A 110 1.00 19.35 7.42
C VAL A 110 0.66 20.47 6.43
N ARG A 111 1.63 20.95 5.64
CA ARG A 111 1.38 21.95 4.58
C ARG A 111 0.42 21.41 3.52
N ALA A 112 0.68 20.22 3.00
CA ALA A 112 -0.20 19.59 2.01
C ALA A 112 -1.63 19.36 2.57
N MET A 113 -1.74 18.89 3.81
CA MET A 113 -3.03 18.72 4.48
C MET A 113 -3.79 20.03 4.66
N ASN A 114 -3.11 21.12 5.05
CA ASN A 114 -3.71 22.45 5.21
C ASN A 114 -4.12 23.09 3.88
N GLU A 115 -3.46 22.73 2.77
CA GLU A 115 -3.84 23.18 1.43
C GLU A 115 -5.06 22.41 0.91
N ALA A 116 -5.15 21.12 1.22
CA ALA A 116 -6.29 20.29 0.84
C ALA A 116 -7.52 20.45 1.74
N CYS A 117 -7.35 20.98 2.96
CA CYS A 117 -8.46 21.08 3.91
C CYS A 117 -9.50 22.12 3.49
N HIS A 118 -10.76 21.83 3.75
CA HIS A 118 -11.82 22.83 3.66
C HIS A 118 -11.72 23.76 4.86
N ARG A 119 -11.39 25.02 4.60
CA ARG A 119 -11.34 26.04 5.65
C ARG A 119 -12.73 26.39 6.13
N VAL A 120 -12.91 26.37 7.44
CA VAL A 120 -14.12 26.82 8.11
C VAL A 120 -13.90 28.25 8.60
N ASP A 121 -14.69 29.19 8.11
CA ASP A 121 -14.70 30.57 8.60
C ASP A 121 -15.58 30.68 9.84
N LEU A 122 -15.00 31.17 10.94
CA LEU A 122 -15.66 31.33 12.24
C LEU A 122 -15.89 32.81 12.60
N GLY A 123 -15.46 33.74 11.74
CA GLY A 123 -15.43 35.18 12.05
C GLY A 123 -14.64 35.46 13.34
N ASP A 124 -15.10 36.45 14.12
CA ASP A 124 -14.45 36.87 15.38
C ASP A 124 -14.87 36.03 16.60
N THR A 125 -15.34 34.80 16.38
CA THR A 125 -15.80 33.92 17.46
C THR A 125 -14.60 33.35 18.22
N LYS A 126 -14.64 33.38 19.56
CA LYS A 126 -13.66 32.68 20.39
C LYS A 126 -13.81 31.16 20.19
N ALA A 127 -12.84 30.56 19.52
CA ALA A 127 -12.80 29.13 19.25
C ALA A 127 -11.69 28.45 20.07
N LEU A 128 -11.94 27.19 20.43
CA LEU A 128 -10.97 26.30 21.06
C LEU A 128 -10.97 25.00 20.26
N ASP A 129 -9.82 24.67 19.68
CA ASP A 129 -9.64 23.41 18.97
C ASP A 129 -9.26 22.30 19.96
N ILE A 130 -10.12 21.29 20.08
CA ILE A 130 -9.91 20.14 20.95
C ILE A 130 -9.74 18.92 20.08
N VAL A 131 -8.54 18.34 20.10
CA VAL A 131 -8.19 17.12 19.36
C VAL A 131 -7.84 15.99 20.33
N GLY A 132 -8.19 14.77 19.93
CA GLY A 132 -7.79 13.53 20.59
C GLY A 132 -6.97 12.63 19.67
N THR A 133 -6.67 11.43 20.15
CA THR A 133 -6.02 10.35 19.39
C THR A 133 -6.92 9.13 19.34
#